data_AF-H6SQS3-F1
#
_entry.id   AF-H6SQS3-F1
#
_cell.length_a   1.000
_cell.length_b   1.000
_cell.length_c   1.000
_cell.angle_alpha   90.00
_cell.angle_beta   90.00
_cell.angle_gamma   90.00
#
_symmetry.space_group_name_H-M   'P 1'
#
loop_
_entity.id
_entity.type
_entity.pdbx_description
1 polymer ?
#
loop_
_entity_poly.entity_id
_entity_poly.type
_entity_poly.pdbx_seq_one_letter_code
_entity_poly.pdbx_strand_id
1 'polypeptide(L)'
;MTLSLSLPWATPKVMVPSKTRKKRSARRPSLNRVSPAANCPSWARSAKRSIKVGSSPRKNGWWSRVSRRSVSSAMVSPLSNRPTFRRPARRQRNSLSPPGAVLVKHTKWRVTRKTRLGRPDSFGAKAPGMRVDLFDFDLPRERIAVRPAEPREAARLLRVGPGAALQDLSVRDFPALLAPGDLLVLNDTRVIPARLKGRVGAGGVEVTLHFQEALDCWRCFAKPARKLTPGREILFAEDFRAVVESRGEGGEAVLRFNVAGAALMAALEAHGRLPLPPYMGREDDARDRTDYQTVYARVDGAVAAPTAGLHLTPALLDALAARGIGRVAVTLHVGAGTFLPVTADDTNDHRMHAERGVLTPEVAATINATRAAGGKIVAVGTTALRLLESAADDSGIVHPFDEATRLFLVPGARFKVVDRLLTNFHLPRSTLFMLVSAFAGLETMHAAYAHAIAAGYRFYSYGDTSLLSRAVAGSAAD
;
A
#
# COMPACT_ATOMS: atom_id res chain seq x y z
N MET A 1 4.81 -46.95 -46.53
CA MET A 1 6.03 -46.21 -46.11
C MET A 1 5.66 -45.28 -44.96
N THR A 2 6.66 -44.84 -44.16
CA THR A 2 6.55 -43.81 -43.08
C THR A 2 5.37 -43.97 -42.10
N LEU A 3 5.54 -44.69 -40.99
CA LEU A 3 6.14 -44.20 -39.72
C LEU A 3 5.37 -43.03 -39.07
N SER A 4 4.69 -43.34 -37.96
CA SER A 4 4.30 -42.38 -36.92
C SER A 4 4.86 -42.88 -35.59
N LEU A 5 5.68 -42.07 -34.93
CA LEU A 5 6.37 -42.43 -33.68
C LEU A 5 5.64 -41.82 -32.48
N SER A 6 5.02 -42.67 -31.66
CA SER A 6 4.37 -42.27 -30.41
C SER A 6 5.27 -42.64 -29.22
N LEU A 7 5.84 -41.62 -28.56
CA LEU A 7 6.65 -41.79 -27.35
C LEU A 7 5.81 -41.49 -26.09
N PRO A 8 5.54 -42.47 -25.20
CA PRO A 8 4.91 -42.21 -23.92
C PRO A 8 5.92 -41.67 -22.91
N TRP A 9 5.56 -40.60 -22.19
CA TRP A 9 6.38 -40.07 -21.09
C TRP A 9 6.25 -40.93 -19.82
N ALA A 10 7.32 -40.99 -19.02
CA ALA A 10 7.43 -41.92 -17.90
C ALA A 10 6.87 -41.37 -16.57
N THR A 11 6.12 -42.20 -15.85
CA THR A 11 5.67 -41.91 -14.49
C THR A 11 6.74 -42.27 -13.44
N PRO A 12 7.03 -41.40 -12.46
CA PRO A 12 7.96 -41.72 -11.38
C PRO A 12 7.31 -42.65 -10.35
N LYS A 13 7.96 -43.78 -10.05
CA LYS A 13 7.54 -44.70 -8.97
C LYS A 13 7.86 -44.10 -7.60
N VAL A 14 6.87 -43.95 -6.74
CA VAL A 14 7.08 -43.71 -5.31
C VAL A 14 7.28 -45.04 -4.59
N MET A 15 8.36 -45.19 -3.84
CA MET A 15 8.76 -46.43 -3.18
C MET A 15 8.19 -46.50 -1.74
N VAL A 16 7.57 -47.62 -1.38
CA VAL A 16 6.97 -47.86 -0.06
C VAL A 16 7.84 -48.78 0.80
N PRO A 17 8.31 -48.35 1.99
CA PRO A 17 8.82 -49.23 3.03
C PRO A 17 7.67 -49.72 3.93
N SER A 18 7.65 -51.01 4.27
CA SER A 18 6.55 -51.62 5.03
C SER A 18 6.87 -51.86 6.52
N LYS A 19 5.90 -51.50 7.36
CA LYS A 19 5.57 -52.05 8.71
C LYS A 19 6.67 -52.83 9.46
N THR A 20 7.03 -52.34 10.65
CA THR A 20 7.20 -53.20 11.83
C THR A 20 6.25 -52.79 12.96
N ARG A 21 6.01 -53.70 13.91
CA ARG A 21 4.83 -53.69 14.81
C ARG A 21 5.22 -54.10 16.22
N LYS A 22 5.01 -53.26 17.23
CA LYS A 22 5.01 -53.66 18.65
C LYS A 22 3.76 -53.17 19.38
N LYS A 23 3.21 -54.04 20.23
CA LYS A 23 2.01 -53.80 21.05
C LYS A 23 2.41 -53.28 22.44
N ARG A 24 1.60 -52.38 23.00
CA ARG A 24 1.23 -52.23 24.44
C ARG A 24 0.44 -50.90 24.57
N SER A 25 -0.50 -50.68 25.49
CA SER A 25 -1.46 -51.54 26.21
C SER A 25 -2.31 -50.57 27.05
N ALA A 26 -3.63 -50.73 27.12
CA ALA A 26 -4.52 -49.69 27.65
C ALA A 26 -4.42 -49.48 29.18
N ARG A 27 -4.81 -48.27 29.64
CA ARG A 27 -5.67 -48.07 30.82
C ARG A 27 -6.31 -46.66 30.83
N ARG A 28 -7.60 -46.60 31.20
CA ARG A 28 -8.29 -45.40 31.73
C ARG A 28 -8.24 -45.44 33.27
N PRO A 29 -8.41 -44.29 33.95
CA PRO A 29 -9.69 -43.93 34.58
C PRO A 29 -10.20 -42.57 34.04
N SER A 30 -11.48 -42.21 33.91
CA SER A 30 -12.72 -42.43 34.69
C SER A 30 -12.92 -41.49 35.89
N LEU A 31 -13.62 -40.37 35.62
CA LEU A 31 -14.63 -39.67 36.44
C LEU A 31 -14.48 -39.62 37.97
N ASN A 32 -14.60 -38.40 38.52
CA ASN A 32 -15.67 -38.14 39.50
C ASN A 32 -16.07 -36.65 39.61
N ARG A 33 -17.33 -36.40 40.00
CA ARG A 33 -17.84 -35.08 40.44
C ARG A 33 -17.69 -34.96 41.96
N VAL A 34 -17.34 -33.79 42.49
CA VAL A 34 -17.92 -33.24 43.73
C VAL A 34 -17.94 -31.70 43.66
N SER A 35 -19.00 -31.11 44.20
CA SER A 35 -19.06 -29.76 44.80
C SER A 35 -19.99 -29.91 46.02
N PRO A 36 -19.80 -29.20 47.16
CA PRO A 36 -20.06 -27.76 47.20
C PRO A 36 -19.30 -26.92 48.27
N ALA A 37 -19.50 -25.59 48.17
CA ALA A 37 -19.67 -24.57 49.24
C ALA A 37 -18.61 -24.31 50.35
N ALA A 38 -18.54 -23.01 50.71
CA ALA A 38 -18.02 -22.40 51.96
C ALA A 38 -16.51 -22.59 52.27
N ASN A 39 -15.76 -21.58 52.75
CA ASN A 39 -16.13 -20.44 53.58
C ASN A 39 -15.28 -19.18 53.31
N CYS A 40 -15.73 -18.03 53.83
CA CYS A 40 -14.91 -16.83 54.01
C CYS A 40 -14.28 -16.86 55.43
N PRO A 41 -13.23 -16.06 55.71
CA PRO A 41 -13.55 -14.84 56.47
C PRO A 41 -12.81 -13.58 56.03
N SER A 42 -13.45 -12.46 56.36
CA SER A 42 -13.00 -11.09 56.13
C SER A 42 -11.79 -10.68 56.98
N TRP A 43 -11.02 -9.71 56.48
CA TRP A 43 -10.51 -8.62 57.31
C TRP A 43 -11.00 -7.29 56.74
N ALA A 44 -11.43 -6.38 57.62
CA ALA A 44 -12.04 -5.11 57.23
C ALA A 44 -11.76 -4.00 58.24
N ARG A 45 -11.38 -2.82 57.72
CA ARG A 45 -11.66 -1.44 58.20
C ARG A 45 -11.10 -0.50 57.12
N SER A 46 -11.89 0.27 56.36
CA SER A 46 -12.91 1.28 56.71
C SER A 46 -12.30 2.64 57.07
N ALA A 47 -12.40 3.58 56.13
CA ALA A 47 -12.34 5.02 56.36
C ALA A 47 -13.35 5.71 55.42
N LYS A 48 -14.42 6.28 55.98
CA LYS A 48 -15.39 7.11 55.24
C LYS A 48 -14.95 8.58 55.34
N ARG A 49 -15.17 9.39 54.30
CA ARG A 49 -16.15 10.51 54.38
C ARG A 49 -16.33 11.35 53.10
N SER A 50 -17.60 11.78 52.97
CA SER A 50 -18.07 13.08 52.48
C SER A 50 -17.92 13.49 51.01
N ILE A 51 -19.08 13.54 50.37
CA ILE A 51 -19.43 14.35 49.21
C ILE A 51 -19.11 15.84 49.46
N LYS A 52 -18.72 16.58 48.42
CA LYS A 52 -18.93 18.03 48.36
C LYS A 52 -19.35 18.43 46.94
N VAL A 53 -20.53 19.05 46.82
CA VAL A 53 -20.99 19.68 45.57
C VAL A 53 -20.33 21.05 45.44
N GLY A 54 -19.88 21.40 44.23
CA GLY A 54 -19.26 22.69 43.93
C GLY A 54 -19.56 23.09 42.48
N SER A 55 -20.15 24.27 42.30
CA SER A 55 -20.63 24.79 41.01
C SER A 55 -19.78 25.97 40.50
N SER A 56 -20.18 26.55 39.36
CA SER A 56 -19.68 27.78 38.73
C SER A 56 -18.45 27.66 37.79
N PRO A 57 -18.33 28.58 36.79
CA PRO A 57 -18.10 28.12 35.40
C PRO A 57 -17.10 29.02 34.58
N ARG A 58 -17.14 28.88 33.23
CA ARG A 58 -16.40 29.69 32.21
C ARG A 58 -14.89 29.39 32.19
N LYS A 59 -14.08 29.63 31.13
CA LYS A 59 -14.22 30.12 29.73
C LYS A 59 -12.95 29.64 28.97
N ASN A 60 -12.81 29.55 27.64
CA ASN A 60 -13.63 29.88 26.46
C ASN A 60 -13.49 28.72 25.42
N GLY A 61 -14.19 28.79 24.28
CA GLY A 61 -13.77 28.13 23.02
C GLY A 61 -13.48 29.18 21.94
N TRP A 62 -12.53 28.92 21.02
CA TRP A 62 -12.19 29.82 19.91
C TRP A 62 -12.00 29.05 18.60
N TRP A 63 -13.04 29.06 17.76
CA TRP A 63 -12.92 28.88 16.31
C TRP A 63 -13.18 30.23 15.64
N SER A 64 -12.24 30.76 14.86
CA SER A 64 -12.50 31.43 13.56
C SER A 64 -11.31 32.23 13.03
N ARG A 65 -11.18 32.23 11.70
CA ARG A 65 -10.72 33.31 10.80
C ARG A 65 -9.71 34.35 11.32
N VAL A 66 -8.60 34.47 10.59
CA VAL A 66 -8.04 35.79 10.20
C VAL A 66 -8.01 35.87 8.67
N SER A 67 -8.47 36.98 8.11
CA SER A 67 -8.52 37.25 6.67
C SER A 67 -7.36 38.11 6.19
N ARG A 68 -7.11 38.12 4.87
CA ARG A 68 -6.15 39.01 4.21
C ARG A 68 -6.39 40.49 4.57
N ARG A 69 -5.31 41.25 4.79
CA ARG A 69 -5.16 42.64 4.30
C ARG A 69 -3.68 43.02 4.21
N SER A 70 -3.36 43.91 3.29
CA SER A 70 -2.02 44.37 2.93
C SER A 70 -1.88 45.87 3.16
N VAL A 71 -0.72 46.31 3.69
CA VAL A 71 -0.27 47.71 3.65
C VAL A 71 1.25 47.71 3.45
N SER A 72 1.78 48.71 2.73
CA SER A 72 3.19 48.82 2.34
C SER A 72 3.86 50.06 2.97
N SER A 73 5.09 49.90 3.46
CA SER A 73 6.13 50.94 3.59
C SER A 73 7.43 50.22 4.05
N ALA A 74 8.65 50.29 3.51
CA ALA A 74 9.43 51.19 2.64
C ALA A 74 10.61 51.84 3.41
N MET A 75 11.83 51.40 3.07
CA MET A 75 13.16 51.95 3.43
C MET A 75 13.51 51.90 4.96
N VAL A 76 14.78 51.85 5.41
CA VAL A 76 16.04 52.45 4.94
C VAL A 76 17.24 51.48 5.13
N SER A 77 18.29 51.62 4.30
CA SER A 77 19.60 50.95 4.44
C SER A 77 20.69 51.91 4.93
N PRO A 78 21.87 51.40 5.34
CA PRO A 78 23.11 51.99 4.81
C PRO A 78 24.16 50.97 4.32
N LEU A 79 25.17 51.52 3.64
CA LEU A 79 26.36 50.85 3.08
C LEU A 79 27.28 50.32 4.22
N SER A 80 28.29 49.46 4.01
CA SER A 80 29.10 49.11 2.83
C SER A 80 29.65 47.65 2.96
N ASN A 81 30.58 47.07 2.20
CA ASN A 81 31.52 47.56 1.16
C ASN A 81 31.96 46.42 0.20
N ARG A 82 32.88 46.70 -0.74
CA ARG A 82 33.67 45.71 -1.51
C ARG A 82 35.10 46.23 -1.77
N PRO A 83 36.04 45.33 -2.09
CA PRO A 83 36.93 45.57 -3.23
C PRO A 83 36.88 44.44 -4.27
N THR A 84 37.31 44.74 -5.49
CA THR A 84 37.35 43.81 -6.64
C THR A 84 38.78 43.59 -7.12
N PHE A 85 39.08 42.44 -7.74
CA PHE A 85 40.28 42.30 -8.58
C PHE A 85 40.00 41.70 -9.96
N ARG A 86 40.88 41.98 -10.93
CA ARG A 86 40.66 41.79 -12.37
C ARG A 86 41.27 40.47 -12.91
N ARG A 87 40.68 39.97 -14.00
CA ARG A 87 41.31 39.01 -14.93
C ARG A 87 42.25 39.74 -15.90
N PRO A 88 43.21 39.04 -16.51
CA PRO A 88 43.59 39.24 -17.90
C PRO A 88 43.12 38.08 -18.80
N ALA A 89 43.11 38.32 -20.12
CA ALA A 89 43.05 37.31 -21.18
C ALA A 89 44.47 37.22 -21.82
N ARG A 90 44.79 36.65 -22.99
CA ARG A 90 44.08 36.10 -24.18
C ARG A 90 45.14 35.35 -25.00
N ARG A 91 44.81 34.32 -25.80
CA ARG A 91 45.50 34.08 -27.09
C ARG A 91 44.70 33.17 -28.04
N GLN A 92 44.93 33.35 -29.34
CA GLN A 92 44.38 32.59 -30.47
C GLN A 92 45.51 32.28 -31.46
N ARG A 93 45.37 31.18 -32.21
CA ARG A 93 45.93 30.84 -33.54
C ARG A 93 45.20 29.52 -33.95
N ASN A 94 44.63 29.34 -35.14
CA ASN A 94 45.14 29.43 -36.53
C ASN A 94 46.32 28.45 -36.76
N SER A 95 46.37 27.62 -37.80
CA SER A 95 45.43 27.27 -38.89
C SER A 95 46.04 26.15 -39.78
N LEU A 96 45.37 25.74 -40.87
CA LEU A 96 45.86 25.04 -42.09
C LEU A 96 45.65 23.51 -42.23
N SER A 97 45.11 23.15 -43.40
CA SER A 97 45.37 21.92 -44.21
C SER A 97 46.14 22.40 -45.49
N PRO A 98 46.52 21.60 -46.55
CA PRO A 98 45.91 20.41 -47.20
C PRO A 98 47.00 19.37 -47.63
N PRO A 99 47.05 18.66 -48.81
CA PRO A 99 46.06 18.27 -49.86
C PRO A 99 46.12 16.78 -50.36
N GLY A 100 45.23 16.42 -51.32
CA GLY A 100 45.28 15.19 -52.17
C GLY A 100 44.08 14.24 -51.97
N ALA A 101 43.08 14.07 -52.86
CA ALA A 101 43.05 13.60 -54.27
C ALA A 101 43.36 12.08 -54.42
N VAL A 102 42.61 11.23 -55.16
CA VAL A 102 41.83 11.46 -56.40
C VAL A 102 40.46 10.72 -56.47
N LEU A 103 39.51 11.42 -57.10
CA LEU A 103 38.24 11.04 -57.77
C LEU A 103 37.95 9.57 -58.17
N VAL A 104 36.70 9.13 -57.92
CA VAL A 104 35.85 8.39 -58.90
C VAL A 104 34.47 9.08 -58.95
N LYS A 105 33.83 9.11 -60.14
CA LYS A 105 32.53 9.75 -60.38
C LYS A 105 31.38 8.74 -60.22
N HIS A 106 30.19 9.19 -59.82
CA HIS A 106 28.96 8.85 -60.56
C HIS A 106 27.80 9.84 -60.33
N THR A 107 26.90 9.80 -61.32
CA THR A 107 25.72 10.60 -61.68
C THR A 107 24.86 11.19 -60.55
N LYS A 108 24.43 12.45 -60.70
CA LYS A 108 23.40 13.11 -59.86
C LYS A 108 21.99 12.70 -60.30
N TRP A 109 21.11 12.42 -59.33
CA TRP A 109 19.66 12.61 -59.49
C TRP A 109 19.18 13.76 -58.59
N ARG A 110 18.33 14.64 -59.13
CA ARG A 110 17.86 15.86 -58.45
C ARG A 110 16.44 15.65 -57.91
N VAL A 111 16.33 15.31 -56.63
CA VAL A 111 15.02 15.25 -55.95
C VAL A 111 14.54 16.66 -55.58
N THR A 112 13.28 16.96 -55.85
CA THR A 112 12.62 18.25 -55.61
C THR A 112 12.15 18.42 -54.16
N ARG A 113 11.63 19.61 -53.84
CA ARG A 113 11.25 20.04 -52.48
C ARG A 113 10.36 19.01 -51.76
N LYS A 114 10.80 18.49 -50.60
CA LYS A 114 9.89 17.85 -49.66
C LYS A 114 8.92 18.88 -49.08
N THR A 115 7.63 18.69 -49.33
CA THR A 115 6.55 19.31 -48.56
C THR A 115 6.56 18.82 -47.12
N ARG A 116 5.90 19.54 -46.21
CA ARG A 116 5.74 19.11 -44.81
C ARG A 116 4.90 17.83 -44.77
N LEU A 117 5.48 16.74 -44.29
CA LEU A 117 4.69 15.79 -43.47
C LEU A 117 4.77 16.31 -42.03
N GLY A 118 3.62 16.46 -41.38
CA GLY A 118 3.56 16.68 -39.94
C GLY A 118 4.06 15.45 -39.21
N ARG A 119 4.66 15.64 -38.04
CA ARG A 119 4.80 14.54 -37.07
C ARG A 119 3.41 14.22 -36.51
N PRO A 120 3.10 12.95 -36.20
CA PRO A 120 2.00 12.64 -35.31
C PRO A 120 2.42 13.04 -33.89
N ASP A 121 2.29 14.32 -33.54
CA ASP A 121 2.46 14.83 -32.18
C ASP A 121 1.23 14.45 -31.32
N SER A 122 0.92 13.16 -31.27
CA SER A 122 -0.09 12.54 -30.42
C SER A 122 0.56 11.94 -29.18
N PHE A 123 1.26 12.79 -28.41
CA PHE A 123 1.52 12.46 -27.01
C PHE A 123 0.16 12.25 -26.34
N GLY A 124 -0.04 11.09 -25.71
CA GLY A 124 -1.27 10.82 -24.97
C GLY A 124 -1.49 11.90 -23.93
N ALA A 125 -2.55 12.70 -24.10
CA ALA A 125 -2.84 13.79 -23.19
C ALA A 125 -3.04 13.21 -21.79
N LYS A 126 -2.19 13.60 -20.84
CA LYS A 126 -2.40 13.29 -19.42
C LYS A 126 -3.80 13.79 -19.06
N ALA A 127 -4.62 12.94 -18.47
CA ALA A 127 -5.98 13.32 -18.09
C ALA A 127 -5.95 14.64 -17.30
N PRO A 128 -6.87 15.58 -17.60
CA PRO A 128 -6.87 16.88 -16.93
C PRO A 128 -6.99 16.70 -15.42
N GLY A 129 -6.38 17.63 -14.68
CA GLY A 129 -6.33 17.57 -13.22
C GLY A 129 -7.71 17.48 -12.60
N MET A 130 -7.93 16.46 -11.79
CA MET A 130 -9.15 16.36 -11.00
C MET A 130 -8.94 17.03 -9.65
N ARG A 131 -9.91 17.86 -9.32
CA ARG A 131 -10.07 18.51 -8.02
C ARG A 131 -10.32 17.48 -6.91
N VAL A 132 -9.59 17.60 -5.80
CA VAL A 132 -9.57 16.60 -4.71
C VAL A 132 -10.87 16.57 -3.89
N ASP A 133 -11.65 17.65 -3.90
CA ASP A 133 -12.98 17.72 -3.30
C ASP A 133 -14.08 16.97 -4.07
N LEU A 134 -13.85 16.59 -5.34
CA LEU A 134 -14.71 15.64 -6.07
C LEU A 134 -14.71 14.23 -5.46
N PHE A 135 -13.77 13.95 -4.55
CA PHE A 135 -13.59 12.68 -3.85
C PHE A 135 -13.98 12.78 -2.36
N ASP A 136 -14.72 13.82 -1.98
CA ASP A 136 -15.19 14.05 -0.60
C ASP A 136 -16.57 13.43 -0.35
N PHE A 137 -16.82 13.02 0.90
CA PHE A 137 -18.13 12.55 1.38
C PHE A 137 -18.17 12.54 2.92
N ASP A 138 -19.34 12.75 3.50
CA ASP A 138 -19.54 12.73 4.95
C ASP A 138 -19.47 11.30 5.50
N LEU A 139 -18.36 10.96 6.17
CA LEU A 139 -18.17 9.66 6.84
C LEU A 139 -18.35 9.79 8.37
N PRO A 140 -19.45 9.28 8.95
CA PRO A 140 -19.64 9.30 10.40
C PRO A 140 -18.57 8.45 11.10
N ARG A 141 -17.99 8.99 12.18
CA ARG A 141 -16.81 8.40 12.85
C ARG A 141 -17.09 7.01 13.41
N GLU A 142 -18.32 6.76 13.85
CA GLU A 142 -18.85 5.50 14.34
C GLU A 142 -18.92 4.39 13.27
N ARG A 143 -18.80 4.73 11.97
CA ARG A 143 -18.64 3.73 10.91
C ARG A 143 -17.20 3.22 10.78
N ILE A 144 -16.20 3.92 11.32
CA ILE A 144 -14.78 3.55 11.15
C ILE A 144 -14.41 2.41 12.12
N ALA A 145 -14.05 1.24 11.60
CA ALA A 145 -13.75 0.07 12.42
C ALA A 145 -12.32 0.08 13.00
N VAL A 146 -12.20 -0.19 14.31
CA VAL A 146 -10.94 -0.29 15.07
C VAL A 146 -10.52 -1.72 15.44
N ARG A 147 -11.38 -2.71 15.12
CA ARG A 147 -11.17 -4.17 15.19
C ARG A 147 -11.95 -4.87 14.06
N PRO A 148 -11.48 -6.04 13.56
CA PRO A 148 -12.15 -6.79 12.50
C PRO A 148 -13.48 -7.40 12.96
N ALA A 149 -14.22 -8.01 12.03
CA ALA A 149 -15.32 -8.91 12.39
C ALA A 149 -14.76 -10.24 12.95
N GLU A 150 -15.54 -10.90 13.81
CA GLU A 150 -15.24 -12.24 14.34
C GLU A 150 -16.42 -13.18 14.07
N PRO A 151 -16.27 -14.26 13.27
CA PRO A 151 -15.11 -14.56 12.42
C PRO A 151 -14.97 -13.54 11.27
N ARG A 152 -13.79 -13.44 10.64
CA ARG A 152 -13.50 -12.37 9.69
C ARG A 152 -14.39 -12.40 8.45
N GLU A 153 -14.71 -13.59 7.94
CA GLU A 153 -15.59 -13.74 6.78
C GLU A 153 -17.09 -13.46 7.09
N ALA A 154 -17.45 -13.18 8.35
CA ALA A 154 -18.76 -12.61 8.69
C ALA A 154 -18.88 -11.09 8.42
N ALA A 155 -17.80 -10.43 7.99
CA ALA A 155 -17.87 -9.07 7.46
C ALA A 155 -18.84 -8.98 6.25
N ARG A 156 -19.41 -7.80 6.03
CA ARG A 156 -20.26 -7.53 4.86
C ARG A 156 -19.40 -7.35 3.61
N LEU A 157 -20.00 -7.66 2.47
CA LEU A 157 -19.49 -7.42 1.13
C LEU A 157 -20.54 -6.59 0.39
N LEU A 158 -20.15 -5.51 -0.27
CA LEU A 158 -21.00 -4.79 -1.22
C LEU A 158 -20.55 -5.14 -2.64
N ARG A 159 -21.42 -5.75 -3.44
CA ARG A 159 -21.13 -5.95 -4.87
C ARG A 159 -21.43 -4.65 -5.61
N VAL A 160 -20.45 -4.17 -6.38
CA VAL A 160 -20.54 -2.91 -7.14
C VAL A 160 -20.14 -3.15 -8.60
N GLY A 161 -20.85 -2.51 -9.52
CA GLY A 161 -20.46 -2.43 -10.92
C GLY A 161 -21.20 -1.29 -11.61
N PRO A 162 -20.56 -0.56 -12.54
CA PRO A 162 -21.22 0.54 -13.24
C PRO A 162 -22.44 0.04 -14.02
N GLY A 163 -23.56 0.76 -13.87
CA GLY A 163 -24.86 0.40 -14.44
C GLY A 163 -25.57 -0.80 -13.79
N ALA A 164 -25.00 -1.43 -12.77
CA ALA A 164 -25.59 -2.57 -12.06
C ALA A 164 -26.18 -2.15 -10.70
N ALA A 165 -27.28 -2.79 -10.29
CA ALA A 165 -27.81 -2.64 -8.95
C ALA A 165 -26.80 -3.13 -7.89
N LEU A 166 -26.67 -2.37 -6.80
CA LEU A 166 -25.88 -2.76 -5.64
C LEU A 166 -26.46 -4.01 -4.99
N GLN A 167 -25.60 -4.88 -4.45
CA GLN A 167 -26.03 -6.09 -3.74
C GLN A 167 -25.31 -6.22 -2.39
N ASP A 168 -26.08 -6.17 -1.31
CA ASP A 168 -25.64 -6.48 0.05
C ASP A 168 -25.44 -7.98 0.22
N LEU A 169 -24.23 -8.38 0.63
CA LEU A 169 -23.77 -9.75 0.78
C LEU A 169 -22.86 -9.90 2.01
N SER A 170 -22.44 -11.12 2.30
CA SER A 170 -21.34 -11.44 3.22
C SER A 170 -20.05 -11.73 2.44
N VAL A 171 -18.90 -11.59 3.10
CA VAL A 171 -17.62 -12.12 2.58
C VAL A 171 -17.70 -13.64 2.34
N ARG A 172 -18.57 -14.37 3.06
CA ARG A 172 -18.87 -15.80 2.79
C ARG A 172 -19.38 -16.07 1.37
N ASP A 173 -20.06 -15.11 0.75
CA ASP A 173 -20.60 -15.27 -0.60
C ASP A 173 -19.54 -15.05 -1.69
N PHE A 174 -18.37 -14.49 -1.35
CA PHE A 174 -17.31 -14.14 -2.30
C PHE A 174 -16.92 -15.27 -3.27
N PRO A 175 -16.77 -16.56 -2.86
CA PRO A 175 -16.46 -17.63 -3.80
C PRO A 175 -17.58 -17.85 -4.83
N ALA A 176 -18.85 -17.62 -4.46
CA ALA A 176 -20.00 -17.76 -5.36
C ALA A 176 -20.07 -16.65 -6.43
N LEU A 177 -19.43 -15.50 -6.18
CA LEU A 177 -19.37 -14.36 -7.10
C LEU A 177 -18.32 -14.51 -8.22
N LEU A 178 -17.49 -15.56 -8.17
CA LEU A 178 -16.41 -15.85 -9.11
C LEU A 178 -16.65 -17.13 -9.91
N ALA A 179 -16.06 -17.19 -11.10
CA ALA A 179 -16.16 -18.31 -12.03
C ALA A 179 -14.94 -19.26 -11.91
N PRO A 180 -15.11 -20.57 -12.18
CA PRO A 180 -13.97 -21.47 -12.38
C PRO A 180 -13.04 -20.93 -13.47
N GLY A 181 -11.73 -20.97 -13.23
CA GLY A 181 -10.72 -20.39 -14.13
C GLY A 181 -10.38 -18.92 -13.86
N ASP A 182 -11.15 -18.19 -13.04
CA ASP A 182 -10.71 -16.87 -12.52
C ASP A 182 -9.45 -17.03 -11.63
N LEU A 183 -8.63 -15.98 -11.53
CA LEU A 183 -7.37 -15.97 -10.77
C LEU A 183 -7.35 -14.87 -9.72
N LEU A 184 -7.19 -15.24 -8.45
CA LEU A 184 -6.89 -14.28 -7.37
C LEU A 184 -5.41 -13.88 -7.40
N VAL A 185 -5.15 -12.58 -7.33
CA VAL A 185 -3.81 -12.03 -7.08
C VAL A 185 -3.77 -11.45 -5.68
N LEU A 186 -2.92 -12.04 -4.83
CA LEU A 186 -2.83 -11.75 -3.40
C LEU A 186 -1.52 -11.01 -3.08
N ASN A 187 -1.57 -9.91 -2.32
CA ASN A 187 -0.35 -9.30 -1.76
C ASN A 187 0.10 -10.08 -0.51
N ASP A 188 1.20 -10.84 -0.60
CA ASP A 188 1.69 -11.74 0.45
C ASP A 188 2.65 -11.09 1.46
N THR A 189 2.78 -9.76 1.44
CA THR A 189 3.66 -9.06 2.37
C THR A 189 3.21 -9.21 3.83
N ARG A 190 4.19 -9.39 4.72
CA ARG A 190 4.02 -9.44 6.18
C ARG A 190 4.43 -8.11 6.80
N VAL A 191 3.62 -7.65 7.75
CA VAL A 191 3.82 -6.39 8.47
C VAL A 191 4.89 -6.58 9.53
N ILE A 192 5.91 -5.73 9.48
CA ILE A 192 6.97 -5.69 10.49
C ILE A 192 6.66 -4.61 11.54
N PRO A 193 7.13 -4.77 12.79
CA PRO A 193 7.00 -3.77 13.86
C PRO A 193 7.87 -2.51 13.65
N ALA A 194 7.65 -1.81 12.53
CA ALA A 194 8.41 -0.67 12.05
C ALA A 194 8.21 0.66 12.83
N ARG A 195 7.45 0.67 13.94
CA ARG A 195 7.32 1.84 14.83
C ARG A 195 8.29 1.73 16.01
N LEU A 196 9.32 2.58 16.02
CA LEU A 196 10.36 2.62 17.03
C LEU A 196 10.22 3.85 17.95
N LYS A 197 10.48 3.68 19.24
CA LYS A 197 10.57 4.77 20.22
C LYS A 197 11.99 4.81 20.77
N GLY A 198 12.71 5.91 20.54
CA GLY A 198 14.13 6.05 20.88
C GLY A 198 14.45 7.42 21.49
N ARG A 199 15.75 7.73 21.61
CA ARG A 199 16.25 8.97 22.24
C ARG A 199 17.38 9.60 21.43
N VAL A 200 17.41 10.93 21.38
CA VAL A 200 18.54 11.74 20.88
C VAL A 200 19.01 12.61 22.04
N GLY A 201 20.14 12.22 22.66
CA GLY A 201 20.51 12.72 23.98
C GLY A 201 19.40 12.48 25.00
N ALA A 202 19.14 13.46 25.88
CA ALA A 202 18.05 13.37 26.87
C ALA A 202 16.62 13.39 26.27
N GLY A 203 16.46 13.63 24.96
CA GLY A 203 15.15 13.89 24.36
C GLY A 203 14.59 12.76 23.50
N GLY A 204 13.50 12.13 23.95
CA GLY A 204 12.79 11.06 23.21
C GLY A 204 12.26 11.45 21.81
N VAL A 205 12.22 10.49 20.89
CA VAL A 205 11.73 10.60 19.50
C VAL A 205 10.99 9.31 19.13
N GLU A 206 9.86 9.43 18.43
CA GLU A 206 9.22 8.29 17.75
C GLU A 206 9.59 8.32 16.26
N VAL A 207 9.85 7.15 15.69
CA VAL A 207 10.22 6.91 14.30
C VAL A 207 9.27 5.85 13.75
N THR A 208 8.76 6.02 12.53
CA THR A 208 8.06 4.96 11.80
C THR A 208 8.74 4.78 10.46
N LEU A 209 9.31 3.61 10.20
CA LEU A 209 9.94 3.30 8.92
C LEU A 209 8.89 3.29 7.82
N HIS A 210 9.28 3.53 6.56
CA HIS A 210 8.33 3.58 5.45
C HIS A 210 8.83 2.95 4.14
N PHE A 211 10.13 3.02 3.84
CA PHE A 211 10.71 2.43 2.64
C PHE A 211 12.15 2.02 2.88
N GLN A 212 12.53 0.80 2.47
CA GLN A 212 13.89 0.28 2.62
C GLN A 212 14.75 0.70 1.43
N GLU A 213 15.91 1.31 1.68
CA GLU A 213 16.88 1.71 0.64
C GLU A 213 18.08 0.75 0.56
N ALA A 214 18.45 0.12 1.68
CA ALA A 214 19.50 -0.91 1.73
C ALA A 214 19.21 -1.90 2.87
N LEU A 215 20.06 -2.91 3.04
CA LEU A 215 19.91 -3.90 4.13
C LEU A 215 19.99 -3.26 5.53
N ASP A 216 20.64 -2.10 5.66
CA ASP A 216 20.80 -1.30 6.88
C ASP A 216 20.13 0.10 6.80
N CYS A 217 19.74 0.58 5.62
CA CYS A 217 19.14 1.91 5.43
C CYS A 217 17.64 1.89 5.19
N TRP A 218 16.91 2.74 5.92
CA TRP A 218 15.48 2.96 5.76
C TRP A 218 15.12 4.44 5.76
N ARG A 219 14.20 4.82 4.87
CA ARG A 219 13.40 6.04 5.02
C ARG A 219 12.39 5.85 6.13
N CYS A 220 12.14 6.92 6.88
CA CYS A 220 11.18 6.96 7.97
C CYS A 220 10.49 8.32 8.08
N PHE A 221 9.38 8.37 8.82
CA PHE A 221 8.79 9.62 9.33
C PHE A 221 9.02 9.70 10.84
N ALA A 222 9.38 10.88 11.35
CA ALA A 222 9.75 11.04 12.76
C ALA A 222 9.00 12.15 13.50
N LYS A 223 8.75 11.90 14.79
CA LYS A 223 8.00 12.79 15.69
C LYS A 223 8.81 13.02 16.98
N PRO A 224 9.33 14.23 17.26
CA PRO A 224 9.32 15.44 16.42
C PRO A 224 10.52 15.49 15.46
N ALA A 225 10.27 15.54 14.14
CA ALA A 225 11.28 15.51 13.08
C ALA A 225 12.41 16.57 13.17
N ARG A 226 12.23 17.65 13.95
CA ARG A 226 13.28 18.64 14.23
C ARG A 226 14.50 18.08 14.97
N LYS A 227 14.41 16.88 15.56
CA LYS A 227 15.52 16.20 16.25
C LYS A 227 16.46 15.46 15.31
N LEU A 228 16.02 15.16 14.08
CA LEU A 228 16.79 14.38 13.11
C LEU A 228 17.79 15.27 12.35
N THR A 229 18.76 15.84 13.05
CA THR A 229 19.92 16.48 12.40
C THR A 229 20.82 15.39 11.80
N PRO A 230 21.28 15.48 10.55
CA PRO A 230 22.23 14.54 9.98
C PRO A 230 23.49 14.37 10.85
N GLY A 231 24.04 13.16 10.87
CA GLY A 231 25.15 12.76 11.73
C GLY A 231 24.80 12.53 13.20
N ARG A 232 23.54 12.72 13.63
CA ARG A 232 23.11 12.36 14.99
C ARG A 232 22.68 10.91 15.08
N GLU A 233 23.07 10.26 16.17
CA GLU A 233 22.61 8.93 16.55
C GLU A 233 21.28 8.99 17.32
N ILE A 234 20.44 7.98 17.09
CA ILE A 234 19.20 7.70 17.80
C ILE A 234 19.38 6.34 18.49
N LEU A 235 19.30 6.32 19.82
CA LEU A 235 19.35 5.09 20.61
C LEU A 235 17.93 4.52 20.78
N PHE A 236 17.70 3.26 20.39
CA PHE A 236 16.41 2.57 20.55
C PHE A 236 16.47 1.52 21.68
N ALA A 237 17.53 0.72 21.70
CA ALA A 237 17.97 -0.10 22.83
C ALA A 237 19.49 0.10 23.05
N GLU A 238 20.09 -0.62 23.99
CA GLU A 238 21.53 -0.49 24.32
C GLU A 238 22.43 -0.87 23.14
N ASP A 239 22.08 -1.94 22.44
CA ASP A 239 22.75 -2.47 21.26
C ASP A 239 22.12 -2.01 19.93
N PHE A 240 20.87 -1.53 19.95
CA PHE A 240 20.11 -1.15 18.75
C PHE A 240 19.96 0.37 18.57
N ARG A 241 20.55 0.92 17.50
CA ARG A 241 20.63 2.35 17.21
C ARG A 241 20.73 2.66 15.72
N ALA A 242 20.48 3.91 15.34
CA ALA A 242 20.66 4.38 13.97
C ALA A 242 21.22 5.80 13.89
N VAL A 243 22.02 6.07 12.86
CA VAL A 243 22.50 7.42 12.52
C VAL A 243 21.58 8.03 11.47
N VAL A 244 21.22 9.30 11.64
CA VAL A 244 20.51 10.08 10.63
C VAL A 244 21.47 10.41 9.49
N GLU A 245 21.22 9.86 8.30
CA GLU A 245 22.03 10.16 7.12
C GLU A 245 21.57 11.46 6.45
N SER A 246 20.27 11.63 6.28
CA SER A 246 19.67 12.79 5.60
C SER A 246 18.27 13.10 6.10
N ARG A 247 17.75 14.27 5.72
CA ARG A 247 16.37 14.72 5.99
C ARG A 247 15.64 14.94 4.67
N GLY A 248 14.37 14.55 4.63
CA GLY A 248 13.44 14.93 3.58
C GLY A 248 12.42 15.98 4.04
N GLU A 249 11.43 16.22 3.20
CA GLU A 249 10.28 17.09 3.49
C GLU A 249 9.26 16.38 4.40
N GLY A 250 8.27 17.12 4.93
CA GLY A 250 7.18 16.54 5.74
C GLY A 250 7.57 15.88 7.07
N GLY A 251 8.87 15.84 7.40
CA GLY A 251 9.40 15.06 8.53
C GLY A 251 9.95 13.69 8.15
N GLU A 252 10.17 13.43 6.85
CA GLU A 252 10.93 12.29 6.35
C GLU A 252 12.42 12.39 6.75
N ALA A 253 13.09 11.26 6.95
CA ALA A 253 14.55 11.14 7.07
C ALA A 253 15.04 9.76 6.65
N VAL A 254 16.30 9.66 6.22
CA VAL A 254 17.01 8.37 6.04
C VAL A 254 17.79 8.05 7.30
N LEU A 255 17.63 6.83 7.81
CA LEU A 255 18.37 6.29 8.94
C LEU A 255 19.20 5.09 8.48
N ARG A 256 20.48 5.05 8.86
CA ARG A 256 21.34 3.86 8.77
C ARG A 256 21.43 3.21 10.14
N PHE A 257 20.98 1.97 10.25
CA PHE A 257 21.06 1.17 11.48
C PHE A 257 22.45 0.60 11.70
N ASN A 258 22.79 0.28 12.95
CA ASN A 258 24.04 -0.40 13.29
C ASN A 258 24.04 -1.92 13.01
N VAL A 259 22.93 -2.43 12.48
CA VAL A 259 22.69 -3.84 12.10
C VAL A 259 21.93 -3.90 10.78
N ALA A 260 22.07 -5.00 10.04
CA ALA A 260 21.55 -5.15 8.69
C ALA A 260 20.74 -6.44 8.50
N GLY A 261 19.84 -6.46 7.52
CA GLY A 261 19.14 -7.66 7.04
C GLY A 261 18.40 -8.41 8.15
N ALA A 262 18.69 -9.71 8.31
CA ALA A 262 18.06 -10.54 9.34
C ALA A 262 18.30 -10.04 10.77
N ALA A 263 19.47 -9.46 11.07
CA ALA A 263 19.76 -8.89 12.39
C ALA A 263 18.94 -7.61 12.65
N LEU A 264 18.73 -6.78 11.60
CA LEU A 264 17.83 -5.63 11.68
C LEU A 264 16.38 -6.08 11.90
N MET A 265 15.90 -7.08 11.15
CA MET A 265 14.55 -7.62 11.35
C MET A 265 14.34 -8.19 12.76
N ALA A 266 15.33 -8.88 13.33
CA ALA A 266 15.28 -9.36 14.71
C ALA A 266 15.24 -8.21 15.74
N ALA A 267 16.03 -7.15 15.55
CA ALA A 267 16.02 -5.97 16.41
C ALA A 267 14.69 -5.18 16.32
N LEU A 268 14.09 -5.09 15.12
CA LEU A 268 12.75 -4.55 14.95
C LEU A 268 11.70 -5.40 15.69
N GLU A 269 11.77 -6.73 15.60
CA GLU A 269 10.86 -7.64 16.30
C GLU A 269 10.99 -7.56 17.84
N ALA A 270 12.20 -7.32 18.35
CA ALA A 270 12.46 -7.20 19.79
C ALA A 270 12.11 -5.82 20.40
N HIS A 271 12.33 -4.73 19.66
CA HIS A 271 12.25 -3.35 20.20
C HIS A 271 11.18 -2.47 19.55
N GLY A 272 10.59 -2.94 18.45
CA GLY A 272 9.57 -2.22 17.70
C GLY A 272 8.15 -2.48 18.15
N ARG A 273 7.24 -1.77 17.51
CA ARG A 273 5.78 -1.81 17.72
C ARG A 273 5.08 -1.86 16.38
N LEU A 274 3.89 -2.44 16.32
CA LEU A 274 3.11 -2.42 15.09
C LEU A 274 2.70 -0.96 14.78
N PRO A 275 2.97 -0.47 13.55
CA PRO A 275 2.52 0.85 13.13
C PRO A 275 1.04 0.80 12.72
N LEU A 276 0.15 0.72 13.72
CA LEU A 276 -1.28 0.84 13.46
C LEU A 276 -1.61 2.21 12.82
N PRO A 277 -2.58 2.25 11.87
CA PRO A 277 -3.02 3.49 11.26
C PRO A 277 -3.49 4.53 12.30
N PRO A 278 -3.07 5.82 12.20
CA PRO A 278 -3.34 6.83 13.24
C PRO A 278 -4.83 7.03 13.59
N TYR A 279 -5.73 6.80 12.64
CA TYR A 279 -7.17 6.96 12.84
C TYR A 279 -7.76 5.99 13.87
N MET A 280 -7.09 4.85 14.15
CA MET A 280 -7.56 3.86 15.13
C MET A 280 -7.54 4.40 16.56
N GLY A 281 -6.79 5.49 16.83
CA GLY A 281 -6.83 6.21 18.11
C GLY A 281 -6.31 5.43 19.32
N ARG A 282 -5.56 4.35 19.10
CA ARG A 282 -5.04 3.43 20.13
C ARG A 282 -3.65 2.92 19.77
N GLU A 283 -2.92 2.47 20.78
CA GLU A 283 -1.69 1.68 20.59
C GLU A 283 -2.04 0.25 20.11
N ASP A 284 -1.02 -0.44 19.63
CA ASP A 284 -1.02 -1.87 19.28
C ASP A 284 -1.04 -2.77 20.53
N ASP A 285 -1.73 -3.91 20.43
CA ASP A 285 -1.74 -4.95 21.45
C ASP A 285 -1.45 -6.36 20.89
N ALA A 286 -1.47 -7.36 21.78
CA ALA A 286 -1.15 -8.75 21.44
C ALA A 286 -2.06 -9.34 20.35
N ARG A 287 -3.31 -8.86 20.20
CA ARG A 287 -4.20 -9.33 19.13
C ARG A 287 -3.81 -8.78 17.77
N ASP A 288 -3.33 -7.53 17.69
CA ASP A 288 -2.99 -6.90 16.41
C ASP A 288 -1.88 -7.65 15.65
N ARG A 289 -1.03 -8.40 16.35
CA ARG A 289 -0.03 -9.31 15.76
C ARG A 289 -0.65 -10.43 14.91
N THR A 290 -1.93 -10.71 15.07
CA THR A 290 -2.71 -11.63 14.23
C THR A 290 -3.79 -10.89 13.44
N ASP A 291 -4.52 -9.96 14.08
CA ASP A 291 -5.61 -9.21 13.46
C ASP A 291 -5.16 -8.31 12.31
N TYR A 292 -3.98 -7.67 12.42
CA TYR A 292 -3.41 -6.84 11.35
C TYR A 292 -2.61 -7.63 10.32
N GLN A 293 -2.82 -8.96 10.23
CA GLN A 293 -2.12 -9.82 9.26
C GLN A 293 -3.05 -10.74 8.46
N THR A 294 -2.75 -10.88 7.16
CA THR A 294 -3.39 -11.84 6.25
C THR A 294 -2.88 -13.25 6.50
N VAL A 295 -3.75 -14.26 6.36
CA VAL A 295 -3.43 -15.67 6.70
C VAL A 295 -2.43 -16.35 5.74
N TYR A 296 -2.03 -15.64 4.69
CA TYR A 296 -1.12 -16.09 3.64
C TYR A 296 0.14 -15.22 3.54
N ALA A 297 0.39 -14.36 4.53
CA ALA A 297 1.55 -13.48 4.57
C ALA A 297 2.87 -14.24 4.78
N ARG A 298 3.91 -13.85 4.05
CA ARG A 298 5.18 -14.57 3.95
C ARG A 298 6.40 -13.64 3.95
N VAL A 299 6.34 -12.53 3.21
CA VAL A 299 7.54 -11.69 2.95
C VAL A 299 7.55 -10.44 3.85
N ASP A 300 8.39 -10.48 4.87
CA ASP A 300 8.58 -9.39 5.84
C ASP A 300 9.07 -8.10 5.16
N GLY A 301 8.40 -6.98 5.43
CA GLY A 301 8.85 -5.65 4.99
C GLY A 301 7.77 -4.58 4.89
N ALA A 302 6.48 -4.94 4.97
CA ALA A 302 5.41 -3.94 4.96
C ALA A 302 5.26 -3.23 6.31
N VAL A 303 4.75 -2.01 6.25
CA VAL A 303 4.45 -1.16 7.40
C VAL A 303 2.94 -1.05 7.60
N ALA A 304 2.17 -1.00 6.50
CA ALA A 304 0.73 -1.15 6.51
C ALA A 304 0.29 -2.52 5.96
N ALA A 305 -0.74 -3.11 6.54
CA ALA A 305 -1.27 -4.39 6.06
C ALA A 305 -2.00 -4.24 4.70
N PRO A 306 -1.97 -5.27 3.81
CA PRO A 306 -2.84 -5.33 2.64
C PRO A 306 -4.28 -5.69 3.07
N THR A 307 -4.96 -4.70 3.66
CA THR A 307 -6.14 -4.89 4.54
C THR A 307 -7.34 -5.60 3.91
N ALA A 308 -7.54 -5.49 2.60
CA ALA A 308 -8.60 -6.22 1.89
C ALA A 308 -8.44 -7.75 2.00
N GLY A 309 -7.21 -8.22 2.13
CA GLY A 309 -6.88 -9.63 2.31
C GLY A 309 -7.15 -10.17 3.72
N LEU A 310 -7.39 -9.32 4.72
CA LEU A 310 -7.66 -9.76 6.10
C LEU A 310 -8.96 -10.57 6.19
N HIS A 311 -9.90 -10.29 5.28
CA HIS A 311 -11.19 -10.96 5.11
C HIS A 311 -11.08 -12.43 4.67
N LEU A 312 -9.96 -12.82 4.04
CA LEU A 312 -9.77 -14.18 3.54
C LEU A 312 -9.27 -15.09 4.67
N THR A 313 -10.15 -15.93 5.21
CA THR A 313 -9.81 -17.00 6.16
C THR A 313 -9.44 -18.30 5.42
N PRO A 314 -8.75 -19.27 6.05
CA PRO A 314 -8.31 -20.49 5.37
C PRO A 314 -9.46 -21.26 4.70
N ALA A 315 -10.58 -21.44 5.41
CA ALA A 315 -11.78 -22.08 4.87
C ALA A 315 -12.35 -21.37 3.63
N LEU A 316 -12.20 -20.05 3.53
CA LEU A 316 -12.63 -19.29 2.35
C LEU A 316 -11.66 -19.47 1.17
N LEU A 317 -10.36 -19.58 1.43
CA LEU A 317 -9.35 -19.91 0.42
C LEU A 317 -9.52 -21.35 -0.10
N ASP A 318 -9.86 -22.29 0.78
CA ASP A 318 -10.15 -23.68 0.42
C ASP A 318 -11.46 -23.76 -0.41
N ALA A 319 -12.50 -23.00 -0.06
CA ALA A 319 -13.73 -22.89 -0.83
C ALA A 319 -13.56 -22.24 -2.22
N LEU A 320 -12.62 -21.29 -2.36
CA LEU A 320 -12.22 -20.74 -3.66
C LEU A 320 -11.51 -21.81 -4.50
N ALA A 321 -10.52 -22.50 -3.94
CA ALA A 321 -9.79 -23.56 -4.63
C ALA A 321 -10.72 -24.72 -5.07
N ALA A 322 -11.66 -25.12 -4.22
CA ALA A 322 -12.66 -26.15 -4.52
C ALA A 322 -13.61 -25.78 -5.69
N ARG A 323 -13.74 -24.48 -6.01
CA ARG A 323 -14.48 -23.99 -7.19
C ARG A 323 -13.61 -23.84 -8.45
N GLY A 324 -12.37 -24.32 -8.43
CA GLY A 324 -11.44 -24.23 -9.56
C GLY A 324 -10.94 -22.80 -9.81
N ILE A 325 -10.89 -21.97 -8.77
CA ILE A 325 -10.39 -20.59 -8.83
C ILE A 325 -8.90 -20.61 -8.46
N GLY A 326 -8.05 -20.08 -9.34
CA GLY A 326 -6.61 -20.02 -9.13
C GLY A 326 -6.19 -18.99 -8.09
N ARG A 327 -4.95 -19.10 -7.59
CA ARG A 327 -4.31 -18.04 -6.81
C ARG A 327 -2.82 -17.89 -7.15
N VAL A 328 -2.34 -16.65 -7.18
CA VAL A 328 -0.92 -16.29 -7.18
C VAL A 328 -0.62 -15.26 -6.10
N ALA A 329 0.61 -15.27 -5.63
CA ALA A 329 1.14 -14.25 -4.70
C ALA A 329 1.98 -13.22 -5.48
N VAL A 330 1.89 -11.98 -5.06
CA VAL A 330 2.81 -10.88 -5.39
C VAL A 330 3.19 -10.19 -4.10
N THR A 331 4.34 -9.52 -4.04
CA THR A 331 4.74 -8.78 -2.83
C THR A 331 4.74 -7.29 -3.15
N LEU A 332 3.99 -6.46 -2.42
CA LEU A 332 4.15 -5.00 -2.45
C LEU A 332 4.28 -4.48 -1.01
N HIS A 333 5.48 -4.03 -0.64
CA HIS A 333 5.76 -3.50 0.69
C HIS A 333 5.14 -2.10 0.85
N VAL A 334 4.02 -2.05 1.57
CA VAL A 334 3.22 -0.84 1.78
C VAL A 334 3.85 0.01 2.89
N GLY A 335 4.35 1.20 2.54
CA GLY A 335 4.99 2.12 3.47
C GLY A 335 4.02 2.96 4.30
N ALA A 336 4.49 3.52 5.42
CA ALA A 336 3.72 4.46 6.26
C ALA A 336 3.20 5.71 5.50
N GLY A 337 3.74 6.03 4.32
CA GLY A 337 3.22 7.08 3.44
C GLY A 337 1.74 6.89 3.06
N THR A 338 1.24 5.63 3.09
CA THR A 338 -0.18 5.31 2.87
C THR A 338 -1.12 5.84 3.96
N PHE A 339 -0.58 6.26 5.12
CA PHE A 339 -1.33 6.86 6.22
C PHE A 339 -1.35 8.40 6.18
N LEU A 340 -0.68 9.03 5.22
CA LEU A 340 -0.64 10.48 5.09
C LEU A 340 -1.87 10.99 4.29
N PRO A 341 -2.52 12.08 4.72
CA PRO A 341 -3.63 12.66 3.97
C PRO A 341 -3.13 13.30 2.67
N VAL A 342 -4.00 13.36 1.66
CA VAL A 342 -3.75 14.17 0.46
C VAL A 342 -3.88 15.64 0.86
N THR A 343 -2.81 16.41 0.68
CA THR A 343 -2.74 17.85 0.99
C THR A 343 -2.68 18.73 -0.27
N ALA A 344 -2.87 18.14 -1.45
CA ALA A 344 -2.96 18.87 -2.72
C ALA A 344 -4.44 19.13 -3.06
N ASP A 345 -4.73 20.27 -3.69
CA ASP A 345 -6.09 20.60 -4.16
C ASP A 345 -6.42 19.92 -5.50
N ASP A 346 -5.39 19.56 -6.29
CA ASP A 346 -5.49 18.81 -7.54
C ASP A 346 -4.67 17.51 -7.47
N THR A 347 -5.24 16.43 -8.01
CA THR A 347 -4.57 15.14 -8.22
C THR A 347 -3.21 15.23 -8.92
N ASN A 348 -3.02 16.17 -9.86
CA ASN A 348 -1.78 16.31 -10.62
C ASN A 348 -0.56 16.70 -9.77
N ASP A 349 -0.80 17.42 -8.67
CA ASP A 349 0.25 17.90 -7.75
C ASP A 349 0.55 16.88 -6.63
N HIS A 350 -0.27 15.83 -6.48
CA HIS A 350 -0.03 14.79 -5.48
C HIS A 350 1.10 13.85 -5.90
N ARG A 351 2.14 13.76 -5.06
CA ARG A 351 3.35 12.94 -5.32
C ARG A 351 3.30 11.66 -4.49
N MET A 352 2.95 10.53 -5.11
CA MET A 352 2.94 9.22 -4.44
C MET A 352 4.33 8.86 -3.89
N HIS A 353 4.34 8.36 -2.66
CA HIS A 353 5.48 7.65 -2.09
C HIS A 353 5.76 6.36 -2.89
N ALA A 354 7.01 5.94 -2.88
CA ALA A 354 7.43 4.69 -3.53
C ALA A 354 7.15 3.49 -2.62
N GLU A 355 6.81 2.36 -3.24
CA GLU A 355 6.63 1.06 -2.59
C GLU A 355 7.40 0.00 -3.39
N ARG A 356 8.20 -0.86 -2.74
CA ARG A 356 8.96 -1.93 -3.42
C ARG A 356 8.02 -3.08 -3.75
N GLY A 357 7.93 -3.40 -5.04
CA GLY A 357 7.06 -4.44 -5.57
C GLY A 357 7.84 -5.57 -6.24
N VAL A 358 7.39 -6.81 -6.04
CA VAL A 358 7.97 -8.03 -6.61
C VAL A 358 6.87 -8.89 -7.24
N LEU A 359 7.06 -9.25 -8.51
CA LEU A 359 6.20 -10.13 -9.30
C LEU A 359 7.11 -11.01 -10.16
N THR A 360 7.13 -12.32 -9.89
CA THR A 360 8.11 -13.25 -10.50
C THR A 360 7.71 -13.68 -11.92
N PRO A 361 8.64 -14.21 -12.75
CA PRO A 361 8.32 -14.67 -14.10
C PRO A 361 7.21 -15.73 -14.15
N GLU A 362 7.14 -16.60 -13.15
CA GLU A 362 6.12 -17.66 -13.06
C GLU A 362 4.73 -17.07 -12.77
N VAL A 363 4.68 -16.03 -11.94
CA VAL A 363 3.44 -15.29 -11.63
C VAL A 363 2.98 -14.51 -12.85
N ALA A 364 3.89 -13.80 -13.54
CA ALA A 364 3.60 -13.10 -14.79
C ALA A 364 3.04 -14.06 -15.86
N ALA A 365 3.71 -15.19 -16.08
CA ALA A 365 3.27 -16.24 -17.01
C ALA A 365 1.90 -16.80 -16.64
N THR A 366 1.63 -17.06 -15.35
CA THR A 366 0.34 -17.57 -14.86
C THR A 366 -0.79 -16.57 -15.12
N ILE A 367 -0.58 -15.27 -14.82
CA ILE A 367 -1.57 -14.22 -15.06
C ILE A 367 -1.87 -14.09 -16.57
N ASN A 368 -0.84 -14.06 -17.41
CA ASN A 368 -1.00 -13.99 -18.86
C ASN A 368 -1.74 -15.23 -19.42
N ALA A 369 -1.43 -16.43 -18.92
CA ALA A 369 -2.10 -17.67 -19.30
C ALA A 369 -3.59 -17.68 -18.90
N THR A 370 -3.94 -17.23 -17.69
CA THR A 370 -5.35 -17.08 -17.27
C THR A 370 -6.11 -16.13 -18.21
N ARG A 371 -5.51 -14.96 -18.54
CA ARG A 371 -6.15 -13.99 -19.44
C ARG A 371 -6.32 -14.55 -20.86
N ALA A 372 -5.32 -15.28 -21.37
CA ALA A 372 -5.41 -15.97 -22.67
C ALA A 372 -6.48 -17.09 -22.70
N ALA A 373 -6.73 -17.74 -21.56
CA ALA A 373 -7.82 -18.71 -21.37
C ALA A 373 -9.19 -18.06 -21.09
N GLY A 374 -9.30 -16.73 -21.04
CA GLY A 374 -10.55 -16.01 -20.80
C GLY A 374 -10.99 -15.92 -19.32
N GLY A 375 -10.16 -16.39 -18.38
CA GLY A 375 -10.39 -16.22 -16.94
C GLY A 375 -10.10 -14.78 -16.48
N LYS A 376 -10.82 -14.30 -15.47
CA LYS A 376 -10.71 -12.92 -14.99
C LYS A 376 -9.62 -12.78 -13.93
N ILE A 377 -8.95 -11.62 -13.94
CA ILE A 377 -7.97 -11.27 -12.90
C ILE A 377 -8.67 -10.54 -11.75
N VAL A 378 -8.62 -11.14 -10.56
CA VAL A 378 -9.25 -10.66 -9.33
C VAL A 378 -8.16 -10.16 -8.37
N ALA A 379 -7.95 -8.85 -8.32
CA ALA A 379 -6.99 -8.27 -7.39
C ALA A 379 -7.60 -8.22 -5.97
N VAL A 380 -6.85 -8.70 -4.97
CA VAL A 380 -7.21 -8.57 -3.55
C VAL A 380 -6.43 -7.40 -2.95
N GLY A 381 -7.12 -6.26 -2.84
CA GLY A 381 -6.57 -4.99 -2.39
C GLY A 381 -5.98 -4.13 -3.51
N THR A 382 -6.06 -2.82 -3.31
CA THR A 382 -5.53 -1.78 -4.21
C THR A 382 -4.02 -1.87 -4.43
N THR A 383 -3.29 -2.51 -3.51
CA THR A 383 -1.84 -2.75 -3.57
C THR A 383 -1.50 -3.82 -4.60
N ALA A 384 -2.21 -4.95 -4.61
CA ALA A 384 -2.08 -5.97 -5.66
C ALA A 384 -2.44 -5.39 -7.04
N LEU A 385 -3.52 -4.60 -7.13
CA LEU A 385 -3.89 -3.91 -8.37
C LEU A 385 -2.76 -2.98 -8.86
N ARG A 386 -2.24 -2.09 -8.00
CA ARG A 386 -1.21 -1.12 -8.41
C ARG A 386 0.08 -1.78 -8.87
N LEU A 387 0.45 -2.93 -8.29
CA LEU A 387 1.60 -3.70 -8.76
C LEU A 387 1.33 -4.33 -10.14
N LEU A 388 0.17 -4.97 -10.36
CA LEU A 388 -0.21 -5.52 -11.66
C LEU A 388 -0.24 -4.46 -12.77
N GLU A 389 -0.84 -3.30 -12.50
CA GLU A 389 -0.94 -2.20 -13.48
C GLU A 389 0.41 -1.47 -13.68
N SER A 390 1.38 -1.63 -12.77
CA SER A 390 2.77 -1.18 -12.95
C SER A 390 3.60 -2.17 -13.77
N ALA A 391 3.36 -3.47 -13.60
CA ALA A 391 4.08 -4.56 -14.26
C ALA A 391 3.58 -4.87 -15.69
N ALA A 392 2.47 -4.27 -16.12
CA ALA A 392 1.87 -4.53 -17.42
C ALA A 392 2.18 -3.46 -18.46
N ASP A 393 2.44 -3.87 -19.71
CA ASP A 393 2.52 -2.98 -20.87
C ASP A 393 1.13 -2.53 -21.36
N ASP A 394 1.09 -1.61 -22.33
CA ASP A 394 -0.16 -1.03 -22.87
C ASP A 394 -1.03 -2.01 -23.67
N SER A 395 -0.52 -3.20 -24.01
CA SER A 395 -1.32 -4.31 -24.55
C SER A 395 -1.98 -5.16 -23.44
N GLY A 396 -1.53 -5.00 -22.20
CA GLY A 396 -2.02 -5.73 -21.02
C GLY A 396 -1.30 -7.05 -20.76
N ILE A 397 -0.13 -7.27 -21.36
CA ILE A 397 0.77 -8.36 -20.98
C ILE A 397 1.52 -7.96 -19.71
N VAL A 398 1.48 -8.83 -18.70
CA VAL A 398 2.21 -8.66 -17.43
C VAL A 398 3.63 -9.18 -17.61
N HIS A 399 4.62 -8.39 -17.19
CA HIS A 399 6.03 -8.74 -17.20
C HIS A 399 6.53 -9.01 -15.77
N PRO A 400 7.68 -9.67 -15.59
CA PRO A 400 8.34 -9.74 -14.29
C PRO A 400 8.68 -8.32 -13.79
N PHE A 401 8.59 -8.09 -12.48
CA PHE A 401 8.80 -6.78 -11.87
C PHE A 401 9.53 -6.94 -10.53
N ASP A 402 10.61 -6.19 -10.33
CA ASP A 402 11.31 -6.10 -9.03
C ASP A 402 11.87 -4.67 -8.85
N GLU A 403 10.94 -3.71 -8.78
CA GLU A 403 11.24 -2.28 -8.78
C GLU A 403 10.36 -1.51 -7.76
N ALA A 404 10.56 -0.20 -7.67
CA ALA A 404 9.76 0.67 -6.82
C ALA A 404 8.65 1.36 -7.64
N THR A 405 7.39 1.03 -7.37
CA THR A 405 6.25 1.70 -8.03
C THR A 405 5.83 2.98 -7.29
N ARG A 406 5.44 3.99 -8.06
CA ARG A 406 4.76 5.21 -7.61
C ARG A 406 3.41 5.41 -8.32
N LEU A 407 2.87 4.36 -8.94
CA LEU A 407 1.69 4.45 -9.80
C LEU A 407 0.50 5.02 -9.03
N PHE A 408 0.02 6.19 -9.48
CA PHE A 408 -1.18 6.85 -8.98
C PHE A 408 -2.29 6.67 -10.01
N LEU A 409 -3.43 6.13 -9.58
CA LEU A 409 -4.58 5.85 -10.43
C LEU A 409 -5.74 6.76 -10.01
N VAL A 410 -6.19 7.58 -10.96
CA VAL A 410 -7.28 8.55 -10.83
C VAL A 410 -8.23 8.39 -12.03
N PRO A 411 -9.48 8.87 -11.99
CA PRO A 411 -10.42 8.67 -13.09
C PRO A 411 -9.86 9.16 -14.43
N GLY A 412 -10.19 8.43 -15.50
CA GLY A 412 -9.52 8.54 -16.80
C GLY A 412 -8.31 7.61 -16.98
N ALA A 413 -7.78 6.99 -15.92
CA ALA A 413 -6.75 5.96 -16.04
C ALA A 413 -7.28 4.67 -16.71
N ARG A 414 -6.56 4.16 -17.71
CA ARG A 414 -6.86 2.87 -18.36
C ARG A 414 -6.26 1.72 -17.55
N PHE A 415 -7.14 0.92 -16.93
CA PHE A 415 -6.76 -0.36 -16.29
C PHE A 415 -6.60 -1.44 -17.37
N LYS A 416 -5.47 -2.15 -17.34
CA LYS A 416 -5.00 -3.03 -18.42
C LYS A 416 -5.23 -4.50 -18.07
N VAL A 417 -4.98 -4.88 -16.82
CA VAL A 417 -4.95 -6.28 -16.35
C VAL A 417 -6.19 -6.65 -15.55
N VAL A 418 -6.59 -5.82 -14.58
CA VAL A 418 -7.52 -6.22 -13.52
C VAL A 418 -8.99 -6.08 -13.94
N ASP A 419 -9.76 -7.16 -13.77
CA ASP A 419 -11.19 -7.22 -14.10
C ASP A 419 -12.10 -7.00 -12.89
N ARG A 420 -11.64 -7.45 -11.71
CA ARG A 420 -12.36 -7.36 -10.43
C ARG A 420 -11.40 -6.95 -9.32
N LEU A 421 -11.88 -6.14 -8.39
CA LEU A 421 -11.12 -5.68 -7.22
C LEU A 421 -11.93 -5.97 -5.96
N LEU A 422 -11.38 -6.79 -5.05
CA LEU A 422 -11.88 -6.90 -3.68
C LEU A 422 -11.16 -5.87 -2.81
N THR A 423 -11.88 -4.94 -2.17
CA THR A 423 -11.27 -3.86 -1.38
C THR A 423 -12.20 -3.32 -0.29
N ASN A 424 -11.62 -2.93 0.86
CA ASN A 424 -12.35 -2.21 1.92
C ASN A 424 -12.91 -0.88 1.41
N PHE A 425 -13.89 -0.32 2.14
CA PHE A 425 -14.23 1.09 1.99
C PHE A 425 -13.09 1.99 2.48
N HIS A 426 -12.90 3.13 1.83
CA HIS A 426 -11.77 4.05 2.05
C HIS A 426 -12.22 5.36 2.72
N LEU A 427 -11.27 6.26 3.02
CA LEU A 427 -11.58 7.60 3.54
C LEU A 427 -11.93 8.59 2.42
N PRO A 428 -12.73 9.63 2.70
CA PRO A 428 -12.91 10.75 1.79
C PRO A 428 -11.56 11.43 1.48
N ARG A 429 -11.47 12.00 0.28
CA ARG A 429 -10.27 12.69 -0.28
C ARG A 429 -8.98 11.84 -0.29
N SER A 430 -9.09 10.51 -0.19
CA SER A 430 -7.94 9.62 -0.19
C SER A 430 -7.56 9.13 -1.59
N THR A 431 -6.27 8.87 -1.81
CA THR A 431 -5.75 8.26 -3.05
C THR A 431 -6.36 6.89 -3.34
N LEU A 432 -6.80 6.17 -2.30
CA LEU A 432 -7.50 4.89 -2.44
C LEU A 432 -8.94 5.08 -2.91
N PHE A 433 -9.66 6.11 -2.45
CA PHE A 433 -10.98 6.43 -2.99
C PHE A 433 -10.89 6.89 -4.46
N MET A 434 -9.90 7.70 -4.80
CA MET A 434 -9.61 8.10 -6.19
C MET A 434 -9.36 6.89 -7.11
N LEU A 435 -8.62 5.88 -6.63
CA LEU A 435 -8.35 4.65 -7.37
C LEU A 435 -9.60 3.81 -7.60
N VAL A 436 -10.47 3.62 -6.60
CA VAL A 436 -11.70 2.83 -6.81
C VAL A 436 -12.70 3.58 -7.69
N SER A 437 -12.78 4.91 -7.58
CA SER A 437 -13.56 5.76 -8.50
C SER A 437 -13.02 5.73 -9.92
N ALA A 438 -11.70 5.56 -10.10
CA ALA A 438 -11.11 5.31 -11.41
C ALA A 438 -11.47 3.91 -11.95
N PHE A 439 -11.49 2.90 -11.07
CA PHE A 439 -11.71 1.51 -11.45
C PHE A 439 -13.17 1.21 -11.84
N ALA A 440 -14.14 1.74 -11.08
CA ALA A 440 -15.57 1.42 -11.23
C ALA A 440 -16.45 2.61 -11.68
N GLY A 441 -15.87 3.81 -11.80
CA GLY A 441 -16.57 5.06 -12.13
C GLY A 441 -16.90 5.91 -10.90
N LEU A 442 -16.71 7.24 -10.99
CA LEU A 442 -16.85 8.17 -9.85
C LEU A 442 -18.27 8.15 -9.26
N GLU A 443 -19.29 8.37 -10.08
CA GLU A 443 -20.70 8.35 -9.65
C GLU A 443 -21.12 6.98 -9.09
N THR A 444 -20.59 5.90 -9.67
CA THR A 444 -20.84 4.53 -9.19
C THR A 444 -20.27 4.32 -7.78
N MET A 445 -19.08 4.88 -7.49
CA MET A 445 -18.47 4.78 -6.18
C MET A 445 -19.08 5.73 -5.15
N HIS A 446 -19.50 6.94 -5.55
CA HIS A 446 -20.29 7.84 -4.68
C HIS A 446 -21.62 7.20 -4.27
N ALA A 447 -22.38 6.65 -5.22
CA ALA A 447 -23.62 5.94 -4.94
C ALA A 447 -23.39 4.71 -4.02
N ALA A 448 -22.35 3.92 -4.29
CA ALA A 448 -21.99 2.78 -3.45
C ALA A 448 -21.59 3.17 -2.02
N TYR A 449 -20.91 4.31 -1.84
CA TYR A 449 -20.48 4.79 -0.53
C TYR A 449 -21.65 5.43 0.25
N ALA A 450 -22.51 6.20 -0.40
CA ALA A 450 -23.74 6.73 0.20
C ALA A 450 -24.65 5.58 0.69
N HIS A 451 -24.86 4.56 -0.15
CA HIS A 451 -25.56 3.33 0.24
C HIS A 451 -24.88 2.64 1.43
N ALA A 452 -23.55 2.46 1.39
CA ALA A 452 -22.81 1.82 2.47
C ALA A 452 -22.94 2.55 3.82
N ILE A 453 -22.89 3.90 3.82
CA ILE A 453 -23.06 4.72 5.03
C ILE A 453 -24.48 4.59 5.59
N ALA A 454 -25.50 4.67 4.73
CA ALA A 454 -26.91 4.57 5.09
C ALA A 454 -27.27 3.16 5.61
N ALA A 455 -26.89 2.11 4.86
CA ALA A 455 -27.10 0.71 5.21
C ALA A 455 -26.21 0.23 6.38
N GLY A 456 -25.29 1.07 6.87
CA GLY A 456 -24.50 0.81 8.08
C GLY A 456 -23.34 -0.16 7.91
N TYR A 457 -22.67 -0.15 6.76
CA TYR A 457 -21.36 -0.78 6.58
C TYR A 457 -20.31 -0.11 7.49
N ARG A 458 -19.30 -0.89 7.85
CA ARG A 458 -18.11 -0.44 8.58
C ARG A 458 -16.98 -0.11 7.58
N PHE A 459 -16.18 0.90 7.88
CA PHE A 459 -15.22 1.50 6.95
C PHE A 459 -13.76 1.25 7.35
N TYR A 460 -12.87 1.39 6.36
CA TYR A 460 -11.41 1.30 6.44
C TYR A 460 -10.86 -0.08 6.81
N SER A 461 -9.62 -0.17 7.33
CA SER A 461 -8.80 -1.40 7.35
C SER A 461 -9.44 -2.63 7.99
N TYR A 462 -10.26 -2.43 9.03
CA TYR A 462 -10.98 -3.49 9.72
C TYR A 462 -12.50 -3.47 9.44
N GLY A 463 -12.93 -2.56 8.57
CA GLY A 463 -14.30 -2.44 8.11
C GLY A 463 -14.67 -3.54 7.14
N ASP A 464 -15.89 -3.46 6.65
CA ASP A 464 -16.46 -4.34 5.64
C ASP A 464 -15.79 -4.10 4.26
N THR A 465 -16.14 -4.94 3.28
CA THR A 465 -15.48 -4.96 1.97
C THR A 465 -16.45 -4.68 0.82
N SER A 466 -15.89 -4.48 -0.37
CA SER A 466 -16.61 -4.32 -1.63
C SER A 466 -15.95 -5.18 -2.71
N LEU A 467 -16.76 -5.79 -3.58
CA LEU A 467 -16.29 -6.43 -4.80
C LEU A 467 -16.69 -5.57 -5.99
N LEU A 468 -15.70 -4.86 -6.53
CA LEU A 468 -15.88 -3.90 -7.61
C LEU A 468 -15.69 -4.57 -8.98
N SER A 469 -16.45 -4.10 -9.97
CA SER A 469 -16.31 -4.45 -11.38
C SER A 469 -15.66 -3.31 -12.16
N ARG A 470 -14.63 -3.61 -12.96
CA ARG A 470 -13.99 -2.63 -13.85
C ARG A 470 -15.01 -1.95 -14.76
N ALA A 471 -14.97 -0.62 -14.84
CA ALA A 471 -15.71 0.16 -15.83
C ALA A 471 -15.21 -0.11 -17.25
N VAL A 472 -16.13 -0.28 -18.19
CA VAL A 472 -15.79 -0.42 -19.61
C VAL A 472 -15.45 0.96 -20.17
N ALA A 473 -14.31 1.08 -20.86
CA ALA A 473 -13.91 2.32 -21.51
C ALA A 473 -14.98 2.70 -22.55
N GLY A 474 -15.69 3.80 -22.29
CA GLY A 474 -16.88 4.22 -23.02
C GLY A 474 -18.03 4.74 -22.14
N SER A 475 -18.00 4.50 -20.82
CA SER A 475 -19.00 5.04 -19.86
C SER A 475 -18.58 6.34 -19.18
N ALA A 476 -17.78 7.19 -19.87
CA ALA A 476 -17.65 8.59 -19.49
C ALA A 476 -18.88 9.31 -20.04
N ALA A 477 -19.58 10.08 -19.21
CA ALA A 477 -20.76 10.83 -19.66
C ALA A 477 -20.35 12.00 -20.57
N ASP A 478 -21.19 12.24 -21.58
CA ASP A 478 -21.24 13.52 -22.33
C ASP A 478 -21.81 14.65 -21.44
#